data_AF-A0A425Y6R8-F1
#
_entry.id   AF-A0A425Y6R8-F1
#
_cell.length_a   1.000
_cell.length_b   1.000
_cell.length_c   1.000
_cell.angle_alpha   90.00
_cell.angle_beta   90.00
_cell.angle_gamma   90.00
#
_symmetry.space_group_name_H-M   'P 1'
#
loop_
_entity.id
_entity.type
_entity.pdbx_description
1 polymer ?
#
loop_
_entity_poly.entity_id
_entity_poly.type
_entity_poly.pdbx_seq_one_letter_code
_entity_poly.pdbx_strand_id
1 'polypeptide(L)'
;MRSKLQSRGFSPFIYFYILTVAAITGLILKNQVVYAGYVLTLTIGLVFLYSIFQKDTAPFFSIIIFIYAPFLAFLRQYVISYNGISLILFAALVLWFINNRQIFIEVIFCKVRIGIILFVFLFVSYGVFIGIPLERFMKFIETALALLVFSMVLKSVRYVRKYTIYFIASSSLIILGLLPHIDTRFIFETGNAVHKADPSAYSIALVLSAFFIIADKNVWVSQMSQEWLRKIKYLLLAFIIVLTILTTSRIGFFTFAGSYLLFLILSRFNLKQMLPIILVVSLSFVFISNTGYSDIAEHWFNKTFNNERGISAATTGRADQWKMAGVYLVSEPIGNVLGGFGPGKGPIFSQIYSTRINAIESMAGGSYQLHSLYLNVLIEFGLIAFVCFLIFLIRRFMKAYLIFTKLNFKLPILALFAYVLYISSTSGLGVVPGMFIAIFLLNVDDFKRKKQVIRIGKSKSVSQNKY
;
A
#
# COMPACT_ATOMS: atom_id res chain seq x y z
N MET A 1 -3.41 26.54 34.55
CA MET A 1 -3.69 27.27 33.28
C MET A 1 -2.67 27.03 32.13
N ARG A 2 -1.51 26.40 32.35
CA ARG A 2 -0.51 26.10 31.27
C ARG A 2 -0.83 24.91 30.34
N SER A 3 -1.96 24.22 30.48
CA SER A 3 -2.28 23.01 29.69
C SER A 3 -3.14 23.24 28.42
N LYS A 4 -3.63 24.46 28.17
CA LYS A 4 -4.47 24.75 26.98
C LYS A 4 -3.69 25.26 25.76
N LEU A 5 -2.48 25.79 25.93
CA LEU A 5 -1.67 26.35 24.84
C LEU A 5 -0.80 25.31 24.09
N GLN A 6 -0.57 24.11 24.65
CA GLN A 6 0.20 23.05 24.00
C GLN A 6 -0.60 22.22 22.98
N SER A 7 -1.88 22.50 22.76
CA SER A 7 -2.69 21.79 21.77
C SER A 7 -2.49 22.28 20.32
N ARG A 8 -1.75 23.38 20.11
CA ARG A 8 -1.52 24.02 18.80
C ARG A 8 -0.11 23.81 18.21
N GLY A 9 0.78 23.11 18.88
CA GLY A 9 2.20 23.00 18.52
C GLY A 9 2.53 21.98 17.41
N PHE A 10 1.97 22.12 16.21
CA PHE A 10 2.49 21.45 15.00
C PHE A 10 2.34 22.31 13.72
N SER A 11 2.21 23.62 13.88
CA SER A 11 2.07 24.59 12.78
C SER A 11 3.26 24.61 11.79
N PRO A 12 4.53 24.71 12.21
CA PRO A 12 5.65 24.84 11.27
C PRO A 12 5.88 23.58 10.42
N PHE A 13 5.61 22.40 10.96
CA PHE A 13 5.79 21.15 10.24
C PHE A 13 4.82 21.01 9.05
N ILE A 14 3.60 21.53 9.16
CA ILE A 14 2.64 21.46 8.05
C ILE A 14 3.14 22.27 6.86
N TYR A 15 3.67 23.47 7.11
CA TYR A 15 4.27 24.29 6.05
C TYR A 15 5.49 23.59 5.45
N PHE A 16 6.35 23.00 6.28
CA PHE A 16 7.48 22.22 5.81
C PHE A 16 7.05 21.03 4.95
N TYR A 17 6.05 20.26 5.39
CA TYR A 17 5.48 19.16 4.63
C TYR A 17 4.93 19.62 3.28
N ILE A 18 4.11 20.68 3.26
CA ILE A 18 3.52 21.22 2.04
C ILE A 18 4.63 21.66 1.07
N LEU A 19 5.64 22.38 1.58
CA LEU A 19 6.76 22.85 0.77
C LEU A 19 7.57 21.68 0.20
N THR A 20 7.88 20.66 1.00
CA THR A 20 8.58 19.47 0.52
C THR A 20 7.76 18.73 -0.54
N VAL A 21 6.46 18.50 -0.31
CA VAL A 21 5.64 17.78 -1.27
C VAL A 21 5.49 18.58 -2.57
N ALA A 22 5.31 19.89 -2.48
CA ALA A 22 5.28 20.78 -3.65
C ALA A 22 6.62 20.73 -4.40
N ALA A 23 7.75 20.79 -3.70
CA ALA A 23 9.09 20.69 -4.29
C ALA A 23 9.31 19.35 -4.98
N ILE A 24 9.02 18.23 -4.31
CA ILE A 24 9.14 16.87 -4.89
C ILE A 24 8.25 16.75 -6.11
N THR A 25 6.98 17.15 -6.02
CA THR A 25 6.03 17.07 -7.14
C THR A 25 6.50 17.92 -8.32
N GLY A 26 6.97 19.15 -8.07
CA GLY A 26 7.53 20.03 -9.09
C GLY A 26 8.78 19.46 -9.76
N LEU A 27 9.65 18.79 -9.02
CA LEU A 27 10.82 18.09 -9.56
C LEU A 27 10.40 16.91 -10.44
N ILE A 28 9.41 16.11 -10.02
CA ILE A 28 8.89 15.00 -10.83
C ILE A 28 8.27 15.53 -12.14
N LEU A 29 7.50 16.62 -12.09
CA LEU A 29 6.94 17.28 -13.28
C LEU A 29 8.05 17.69 -14.27
N LYS A 30 9.21 18.13 -13.77
CA LYS A 30 10.38 18.52 -14.58
C LYS A 30 11.31 17.37 -14.97
N ASN A 31 10.88 16.10 -14.81
CA ASN A 31 11.71 14.92 -15.07
C ASN A 31 13.01 14.86 -14.21
N GLN A 32 12.98 15.46 -13.01
CA GLN A 32 14.11 15.51 -12.08
C GLN A 32 13.91 14.54 -10.90
N VAL A 33 13.62 13.27 -11.21
CA VAL A 33 13.22 12.25 -10.22
C VAL A 33 14.33 11.94 -9.21
N VAL A 34 15.59 11.95 -9.64
CA VAL A 34 16.75 11.77 -8.76
C VAL A 34 16.81 12.87 -7.69
N TYR A 35 16.69 14.14 -8.11
CA TYR A 35 16.67 15.28 -7.18
C TYR A 35 15.46 15.23 -6.25
N ALA A 36 14.29 14.80 -6.73
CA ALA A 36 13.13 14.54 -5.89
C ALA A 36 13.45 13.52 -4.79
N GLY A 37 14.18 12.44 -5.11
CA GLY A 37 14.68 11.46 -4.14
C GLY A 37 15.62 12.06 -3.09
N TYR A 38 16.54 12.93 -3.50
CA TYR A 38 17.44 13.63 -2.59
C TYR A 38 16.70 14.61 -1.68
N VAL A 39 15.74 15.37 -2.20
CA VAL A 39 14.88 16.26 -1.41
C VAL A 39 14.06 15.47 -0.38
N LEU A 40 13.50 14.33 -0.77
CA LEU A 40 12.78 13.45 0.15
C LEU A 40 13.71 12.91 1.25
N THR A 41 14.90 12.46 0.88
CA THR A 41 15.92 11.95 1.81
C THR A 41 16.33 13.02 2.82
N LEU A 42 16.67 14.20 2.34
CA LEU A 42 17.05 15.34 3.17
C LEU A 42 15.91 15.72 4.13
N THR A 43 14.68 15.78 3.62
CA THR A 43 13.50 16.06 4.43
C THR A 43 13.34 15.03 5.55
N ILE A 44 13.41 13.74 5.24
CA ILE A 44 13.27 12.68 6.24
C ILE A 44 14.43 12.73 7.24
N GLY A 45 15.65 13.02 6.81
CA GLY A 45 16.81 13.20 7.68
C GLY A 45 16.65 14.38 8.64
N LEU A 46 16.25 15.55 8.14
CA LEU A 46 15.99 16.75 8.95
C LEU A 46 14.86 16.49 9.95
N VAL A 47 13.80 15.81 9.51
CA VAL A 47 12.71 15.40 10.39
C VAL A 47 13.19 14.43 11.46
N PHE A 48 14.03 13.45 11.11
CA PHE A 48 14.59 12.51 12.06
C PHE A 48 15.37 13.25 13.14
N LEU A 49 16.28 14.15 12.75
CA LEU A 49 17.05 14.99 13.69
C LEU A 49 16.12 15.85 14.55
N TYR A 50 15.14 16.52 13.95
CA TYR A 50 14.15 17.32 14.68
C TYR A 50 13.32 16.48 15.65
N SER A 51 13.02 15.23 15.29
CA SER A 51 12.21 14.34 16.13
C SER A 51 12.88 14.03 17.45
N ILE A 52 14.22 13.96 17.50
CA ILE A 52 15.02 13.73 18.72
C ILE A 52 14.70 14.78 19.80
N PHE A 53 14.37 16.00 19.39
CA PHE A 53 14.04 17.10 20.31
C PHE A 53 12.55 17.18 20.68
N GLN A 54 11.70 16.31 20.10
CA GLN A 54 10.27 16.26 20.41
C GLN A 54 9.99 15.31 21.58
N LYS A 55 9.03 15.69 22.44
CA LYS A 55 8.55 14.83 23.54
C LYS A 55 7.92 13.52 23.05
N ASP A 56 7.29 13.54 21.88
CA ASP A 56 6.64 12.39 21.24
C ASP A 56 7.42 11.96 19.97
N THR A 57 8.71 11.71 20.12
CA THR A 57 9.68 11.41 19.05
C THR A 57 9.21 10.32 18.08
N ALA A 58 8.84 9.15 18.61
CA ALA A 58 8.54 7.97 17.80
C ALA A 58 7.19 8.06 17.05
N PRO A 59 6.08 8.51 17.68
CA PRO A 59 4.84 8.81 16.95
C PRO A 59 5.03 9.88 15.88
N PHE A 60 5.82 10.92 16.15
CA PHE A 60 6.08 12.00 15.20
C PHE A 60 6.86 11.51 13.98
N PHE A 61 7.98 10.82 14.17
CA PHE A 61 8.76 10.33 13.04
C PHE A 61 7.99 9.31 12.19
N SER A 62 7.26 8.41 12.86
CA SER A 62 6.51 7.36 12.16
C SER A 62 5.28 7.87 11.43
N ILE A 63 4.65 8.96 11.91
CA ILE A 63 3.57 9.59 11.14
C ILE A 63 4.10 10.27 9.88
N ILE A 64 5.36 10.71 9.88
CA ILE A 64 5.97 11.33 8.72
C ILE A 64 6.28 10.29 7.65
N ILE A 65 6.81 9.13 8.07
CA ILE A 65 6.93 7.96 7.17
C ILE A 65 5.56 7.58 6.61
N PHE A 66 4.51 7.57 7.45
CA PHE A 66 3.14 7.29 6.99
C PHE A 66 2.68 8.27 5.92
N ILE A 67 2.88 9.57 6.12
CA ILE A 67 2.44 10.60 5.16
C ILE A 67 3.23 10.49 3.85
N TYR A 68 4.55 10.31 3.91
CA TYR A 68 5.41 10.19 2.73
C TYR A 68 5.46 8.78 2.12
N ALA A 69 4.71 7.80 2.65
CA ALA A 69 4.72 6.43 2.16
C ALA A 69 4.51 6.30 0.63
N PRO A 70 3.63 7.08 -0.03
CA PRO A 70 3.50 7.06 -1.49
C PRO A 70 4.78 7.51 -2.20
N PHE A 71 5.40 8.60 -1.73
CA PHE A 71 6.66 9.11 -2.28
C PHE A 71 7.83 8.18 -2.02
N LEU A 72 7.90 7.57 -0.83
CA LEU A 72 8.90 6.55 -0.51
C LEU A 72 8.76 5.34 -1.44
N ALA A 73 7.56 4.86 -1.69
CA ALA A 73 7.33 3.74 -2.59
C ALA A 73 7.81 4.03 -4.03
N PHE A 74 7.59 5.25 -4.52
CA PHE A 74 8.02 5.69 -5.85
C PHE A 74 9.52 5.96 -5.94
N LEU A 75 10.04 6.82 -5.06
CA LEU A 75 11.40 7.31 -5.11
C LEU A 75 12.41 6.33 -4.50
N ARG A 76 12.03 5.07 -4.24
CA ARG A 76 12.87 4.08 -3.54
C ARG A 76 14.29 3.98 -4.08
N GLN A 77 14.46 4.09 -5.40
CA GLN A 77 15.76 3.93 -6.06
C GLN A 77 16.71 5.10 -5.73
N TYR A 78 16.16 6.23 -5.28
CA TYR A 78 16.84 7.50 -5.09
C TYR A 78 16.85 7.98 -3.63
N VAL A 79 16.28 7.20 -2.71
CA VAL A 79 16.28 7.53 -1.28
C VAL A 79 17.48 6.89 -0.60
N ILE A 80 18.61 7.60 -0.51
CA ILE A 80 19.92 7.14 0.01
C ILE A 80 20.55 6.02 -0.85
N SER A 81 19.81 4.92 -1.05
CA SER A 81 20.13 3.76 -1.87
C SER A 81 18.84 2.98 -2.15
N TYR A 82 18.90 1.93 -2.97
CA TYR A 82 17.76 1.00 -3.16
C TYR A 82 17.19 0.45 -1.84
N ASN A 83 18.00 0.44 -0.77
CA ASN A 83 17.69 -0.09 0.55
C ASN A 83 17.38 0.98 1.61
N GLY A 84 17.43 2.28 1.25
CA GLY A 84 17.29 3.37 2.21
C GLY A 84 15.95 3.40 2.94
N ILE A 85 14.88 2.89 2.33
CA ILE A 85 13.57 2.73 2.97
C ILE A 85 13.65 1.80 4.18
N SER A 86 14.39 0.70 4.08
CA SER A 86 14.58 -0.24 5.20
C SER A 86 15.28 0.45 6.37
N LEU A 87 16.29 1.27 6.09
CA LEU A 87 17.00 2.04 7.11
C LEU A 87 16.08 3.06 7.80
N ILE A 88 15.28 3.79 7.02
CA ILE A 88 14.30 4.76 7.56
C ILE A 88 13.28 4.06 8.47
N LEU A 89 12.74 2.92 8.04
CA LEU A 89 11.78 2.14 8.83
C LEU A 89 12.43 1.54 10.09
N PHE A 90 13.66 1.04 9.97
CA PHE A 90 14.40 0.51 11.11
C PHE A 90 14.72 1.59 12.14
N ALA A 91 15.16 2.78 11.70
CA ALA A 91 15.37 3.92 12.58
C ALA A 91 14.08 4.30 13.33
N ALA A 92 12.93 4.25 12.66
CA ALA A 92 11.64 4.48 13.33
C ALA A 92 11.34 3.42 14.42
N LEU A 93 11.62 2.15 14.16
CA LEU A 93 11.47 1.08 15.16
C LEU A 93 12.39 1.29 16.37
N VAL A 94 13.65 1.69 16.14
CA VAL A 94 14.59 2.01 17.22
C VAL A 94 14.07 3.19 18.06
N LEU A 95 13.54 4.24 17.42
CA LEU A 95 12.92 5.35 18.15
C LEU A 95 11.72 4.90 18.99
N TRP A 96 10.90 3.98 18.48
CA TRP A 96 9.79 3.38 19.24
C TRP A 96 10.27 2.56 20.44
N PHE A 97 11.34 1.78 20.27
CA PHE A 97 11.94 1.01 21.35
C PHE A 97 12.43 1.91 22.49
N ILE A 98 13.13 3.00 22.15
CA ILE A 98 13.71 3.94 23.12
C ILE A 98 12.62 4.78 23.80
N ASN A 99 11.73 5.41 23.03
CA ASN A 99 10.83 6.44 23.56
C ASN A 99 9.48 5.90 24.02
N ASN A 100 9.05 4.73 23.54
CA ASN A 100 7.73 4.19 23.86
C ASN A 100 7.75 2.65 23.91
N ARG A 101 8.64 2.12 24.76
CA ARG A 101 8.93 0.70 24.93
C ARG A 101 7.67 -0.15 25.14
N GLN A 102 6.67 0.35 25.85
CA GLN A 102 5.43 -0.40 26.11
C GLN A 102 4.65 -0.69 24.83
N ILE A 103 4.44 0.31 23.96
CA ILE A 103 3.76 0.13 22.68
C ILE A 103 4.60 -0.76 21.76
N PHE A 104 5.92 -0.57 21.76
CA PHE A 104 6.84 -1.41 20.99
C PHE A 104 6.72 -2.90 21.37
N ILE A 105 6.79 -3.22 22.66
CA ILE A 105 6.64 -4.59 23.17
C ILE A 105 5.26 -5.14 22.83
N GLU A 106 4.19 -4.39 23.09
CA GLU A 106 2.81 -4.82 22.77
C GLU A 106 2.63 -5.14 21.27
N VAL A 107 3.28 -4.36 20.40
CA VAL A 107 3.19 -4.58 18.97
C VAL A 107 4.03 -5.78 18.53
N ILE A 108 5.31 -5.83 18.89
CA ILE A 108 6.24 -6.87 18.46
C ILE A 108 5.85 -8.23 19.01
N PHE A 109 5.50 -8.32 20.29
CA PHE A 109 5.19 -9.60 20.94
C PHE A 109 3.77 -10.12 20.66
N CYS A 110 3.04 -9.50 19.73
CA CYS A 110 1.79 -10.05 19.24
C CYS A 110 2.07 -11.32 18.43
N LYS A 111 1.53 -12.47 18.87
CA LYS A 111 1.74 -13.81 18.26
C LYS A 111 1.70 -13.81 16.73
N VAL A 112 0.74 -13.08 16.13
CA VAL A 112 0.59 -13.01 14.67
C VAL A 112 1.75 -12.27 14.00
N ARG A 113 2.21 -11.17 14.59
CA ARG A 113 3.32 -10.37 14.04
C ARG A 113 4.65 -11.10 14.23
N ILE A 114 4.88 -11.74 15.37
CA ILE A 114 6.02 -12.64 15.57
C ILE A 114 6.05 -13.70 14.47
N GLY A 115 4.91 -14.35 14.19
CA GLY A 115 4.83 -15.36 13.13
C GLY A 115 5.24 -14.81 11.76
N ILE A 116 4.79 -13.61 11.39
CA ILE A 116 5.19 -12.96 10.12
C ILE A 116 6.69 -12.63 10.12
N ILE A 117 7.22 -12.05 11.19
CA ILE A 117 8.65 -11.70 11.29
C ILE A 117 9.51 -12.95 11.22
N LEU A 118 9.15 -14.00 11.97
CA LEU A 118 9.87 -15.27 11.99
C LEU A 118 9.84 -15.92 10.62
N PHE A 119 8.69 -15.91 9.94
CA PHE A 119 8.58 -16.40 8.57
C PHE A 119 9.50 -15.64 7.61
N VAL A 120 9.48 -14.31 7.64
CA VAL A 120 10.38 -13.49 6.81
C VAL A 120 11.84 -13.76 7.17
N PHE A 121 12.19 -13.84 8.45
CA PHE A 121 13.55 -14.12 8.90
C PHE A 121 14.06 -15.48 8.40
N LEU A 122 13.29 -16.55 8.61
CA LEU A 122 13.64 -17.90 8.15
C LEU A 122 13.75 -17.93 6.62
N PHE A 123 12.85 -17.26 5.92
CA PHE A 123 12.86 -17.18 4.45
C PHE A 123 14.12 -16.50 3.91
N VAL A 124 14.44 -15.32 4.43
CA VAL A 124 15.64 -14.59 4.02
C VAL A 124 16.91 -15.36 4.39
N SER A 125 16.95 -15.93 5.60
CA SER A 125 18.11 -16.71 6.06
C SER A 125 18.35 -17.93 5.18
N TYR A 126 17.30 -18.69 4.87
CA TYR A 126 17.38 -19.84 3.97
C TYR A 126 17.82 -19.43 2.55
N GLY A 127 17.27 -18.33 2.04
CA GLY A 127 17.65 -17.78 0.73
C GLY A 127 19.11 -17.39 0.63
N VAL A 128 19.60 -16.66 1.63
CA VAL A 128 21.02 -16.28 1.71
C VAL A 128 21.91 -17.52 1.86
N PHE A 129 21.50 -18.50 2.68
CA PHE A 129 22.23 -19.75 2.85
C PHE A 129 22.40 -20.54 1.55
N ILE A 130 21.40 -20.54 0.67
CA ILE A 130 21.49 -21.19 -0.66
C ILE A 130 22.09 -20.29 -1.75
N GLY A 131 22.74 -19.17 -1.37
CA GLY A 131 23.51 -18.30 -2.28
C GLY A 131 22.70 -17.23 -3.00
N ILE A 132 21.46 -16.95 -2.60
CA ILE A 132 20.64 -15.88 -3.21
C ILE A 132 21.03 -14.53 -2.60
N PRO A 133 21.33 -13.50 -3.42
CA PRO A 133 21.74 -12.20 -2.90
C PRO A 133 20.65 -11.53 -2.06
N LEU A 134 21.07 -10.92 -0.95
CA LEU A 134 20.18 -10.27 0.03
C LEU A 134 19.25 -9.21 -0.61
N GLU A 135 19.72 -8.55 -1.67
CA GLU A 135 18.97 -7.53 -2.41
C GLU A 135 17.61 -8.02 -2.91
N ARG A 136 17.48 -9.31 -3.27
CA ARG A 136 16.20 -9.92 -3.69
C ARG A 136 15.18 -9.99 -2.56
N PHE A 137 15.64 -9.96 -1.31
CA PHE A 137 14.80 -10.07 -0.12
C PHE A 137 14.43 -8.72 0.50
N MET A 138 15.03 -7.62 0.04
CA MET A 138 14.86 -6.31 0.67
C MET A 138 13.40 -5.86 0.73
N LYS A 139 12.59 -6.15 -0.29
CA LYS A 139 11.15 -5.86 -0.28
C LYS A 139 10.38 -6.60 0.82
N PHE A 140 10.78 -7.82 1.18
CA PHE A 140 10.16 -8.57 2.27
C PHE A 140 10.50 -7.96 3.63
N ILE A 141 11.78 -7.57 3.81
CA ILE A 141 12.27 -6.87 5.00
C ILE A 141 11.54 -5.53 5.14
N GLU A 142 11.45 -4.75 4.06
CA GLU A 142 10.70 -3.48 4.01
C GLU A 142 9.25 -3.67 4.44
N THR A 143 8.55 -4.68 3.92
CA THR A 143 7.15 -4.97 4.29
C THR A 143 7.01 -5.34 5.76
N ALA A 144 7.91 -6.16 6.31
CA ALA A 144 7.90 -6.54 7.72
C ALA A 144 8.13 -5.33 8.63
N LEU A 145 9.12 -4.49 8.30
CA LEU A 145 9.40 -3.26 9.04
C LEU A 145 8.24 -2.27 8.94
N ALA A 146 7.70 -2.05 7.73
CA ALA A 146 6.55 -1.19 7.49
C ALA A 146 5.32 -1.67 8.29
N LEU A 147 5.03 -2.96 8.27
CA LEU A 147 3.97 -3.56 9.08
C LEU A 147 4.12 -3.20 10.56
N LEU A 148 5.33 -3.31 11.12
CA LEU A 148 5.58 -3.03 12.53
C LEU A 148 5.43 -1.54 12.86
N VAL A 149 6.08 -0.68 12.08
CA VAL A 149 6.00 0.78 12.24
C VAL A 149 4.55 1.23 12.15
N PHE A 150 3.81 0.79 11.14
CA PHE A 150 2.41 1.19 10.97
C PHE A 150 1.49 0.57 12.01
N SER A 151 1.78 -0.64 12.50
CA SER A 151 1.03 -1.21 13.64
C SER A 151 1.18 -0.34 14.90
N MET A 152 2.35 0.25 15.14
CA MET A 152 2.57 1.19 16.25
C MET A 152 1.86 2.52 16.00
N VAL A 153 1.95 3.07 14.78
CA VAL A 153 1.23 4.29 14.39
C VAL A 153 -0.29 4.15 14.59
N LEU A 154 -0.87 3.00 14.25
CA LEU A 154 -2.31 2.74 14.40
C LEU A 154 -2.78 2.64 15.87
N LYS A 155 -1.86 2.45 16.84
CA LYS A 155 -2.16 2.60 18.27
C LYS A 155 -2.35 4.08 18.65
N SER A 156 -1.64 4.97 17.96
CA SER A 156 -1.65 6.42 18.14
C SER A 156 -2.69 7.13 17.25
N VAL A 157 -3.97 6.73 17.36
CA VAL A 157 -5.06 7.20 16.46
C VAL A 157 -5.22 8.72 16.39
N ARG A 158 -4.90 9.44 17.47
CA ARG A 158 -4.92 10.91 17.46
C ARG A 158 -4.04 11.48 16.34
N TYR A 159 -2.86 10.90 16.13
CA TYR A 159 -1.95 11.30 15.06
C TYR A 159 -2.50 10.84 13.72
N VAL A 160 -2.86 9.56 13.58
CA VAL A 160 -3.42 9.05 12.32
C VAL A 160 -4.57 9.94 11.85
N ARG A 161 -5.55 10.20 12.72
CA ARG A 161 -6.70 11.04 12.38
C ARG A 161 -6.35 12.46 11.94
N LYS A 162 -5.31 13.05 12.53
CA LYS A 162 -4.85 14.40 12.17
C LYS A 162 -4.13 14.40 10.82
N TYR A 163 -3.41 13.33 10.50
CA TYR A 163 -2.44 13.33 9.40
C TYR A 163 -2.83 12.47 8.19
N THR A 164 -3.90 11.65 8.26
CA THR A 164 -4.39 10.85 7.11
C THR A 164 -4.66 11.69 5.87
N ILE A 165 -5.12 12.94 6.03
CA ILE A 165 -5.38 13.82 4.90
C ILE A 165 -4.11 14.11 4.09
N TYR A 166 -2.94 14.15 4.74
CA TYR A 166 -1.67 14.36 4.06
C TYR A 166 -1.21 13.10 3.33
N PHE A 167 -1.49 11.90 3.84
CA PHE A 167 -1.29 10.67 3.07
C PHE A 167 -2.14 10.66 1.79
N ILE A 168 -3.40 11.09 1.89
CA ILE A 168 -4.29 11.23 0.72
C ILE A 168 -3.69 12.26 -0.26
N ALA A 169 -3.29 13.43 0.24
CA ALA A 169 -2.67 14.46 -0.58
C ALA A 169 -1.37 13.97 -1.25
N SER A 170 -0.49 13.28 -0.53
CA SER A 170 0.74 12.68 -1.08
C SER A 170 0.43 11.65 -2.16
N SER A 171 -0.58 10.79 -1.94
CA SER A 171 -1.00 9.78 -2.92
C SER A 171 -1.57 10.41 -4.19
N SER A 172 -2.27 11.55 -4.07
CA SER A 172 -2.77 12.28 -5.23
C SER A 172 -1.68 13.06 -5.96
N LEU A 173 -0.84 13.79 -5.22
CA LEU A 173 0.18 14.68 -5.77
C LEU A 173 1.29 13.91 -6.50
N ILE A 174 1.63 12.72 -6.03
CA ILE A 174 2.58 11.88 -6.76
C ILE A 174 2.05 11.49 -8.14
N ILE A 175 0.77 11.13 -8.27
CA ILE A 175 0.17 10.82 -9.56
C ILE A 175 0.08 12.06 -10.44
N LEU A 176 -0.32 13.21 -9.87
CA LEU A 176 -0.31 14.48 -10.60
C LEU A 176 1.09 14.82 -11.15
N GLY A 177 2.14 14.61 -10.36
CA GLY A 177 3.52 14.79 -10.81
C GLY A 177 3.93 13.85 -11.95
N LEU A 178 3.33 12.66 -11.97
CA LEU A 178 3.58 11.63 -12.98
C LEU A 178 2.75 11.77 -14.25
N LEU A 179 1.68 12.57 -14.26
CA LEU A 179 0.77 12.70 -15.41
C LEU A 179 1.47 13.08 -16.73
N PRO A 180 2.45 14.00 -16.77
CA PRO A 180 3.17 14.31 -18.00
C PRO A 180 3.96 13.13 -18.59
N HIS A 181 4.15 12.07 -17.80
CA HIS A 181 4.97 10.89 -18.13
C HIS A 181 4.12 9.62 -18.26
N ILE A 182 2.80 9.76 -18.39
CA ILE A 182 1.88 8.62 -18.49
C ILE A 182 2.09 7.83 -19.81
N ASP A 183 2.42 8.53 -20.89
CA ASP A 183 2.65 8.01 -22.25
C ASP A 183 3.84 7.04 -22.25
N THR A 184 4.91 7.42 -21.55
CA THR A 184 6.10 6.58 -21.35
C THR A 184 5.88 5.51 -20.28
N ARG A 185 4.66 5.40 -19.74
CA ARG A 185 4.32 4.49 -18.64
C ARG A 185 5.19 4.73 -17.41
N PHE A 186 5.48 6.00 -17.14
CA PHE A 186 6.38 6.45 -16.08
C PHE A 186 7.80 5.92 -16.25
N ILE A 187 8.28 5.86 -17.50
CA ILE A 187 9.68 5.62 -17.81
C ILE A 187 10.40 6.98 -17.81
N PHE A 188 11.46 7.06 -17.02
CA PHE A 188 12.31 8.21 -16.84
C PHE A 188 13.72 7.86 -17.31
N GLU A 189 14.22 8.57 -18.31
CA GLU A 189 15.60 8.44 -18.76
C GLU A 189 16.46 9.47 -18.03
N THR A 190 17.51 9.01 -17.35
CA THR A 190 18.45 9.87 -16.64
C THR A 190 19.88 9.49 -17.04
N GLY A 191 20.44 10.24 -18.00
CA GLY A 191 21.70 9.85 -18.64
C GLY A 191 21.54 8.53 -19.38
N ASN A 192 22.38 7.53 -19.05
CA ASN A 192 22.32 6.19 -19.64
C ASN A 192 21.38 5.22 -18.91
N ALA A 193 20.74 5.64 -17.82
CA ALA A 193 19.87 4.77 -17.02
C ALA A 193 18.39 4.97 -17.39
N VAL A 194 17.70 3.87 -17.70
CA VAL A 194 16.25 3.84 -17.92
C VAL A 194 15.57 3.37 -16.64
N HIS A 195 14.78 4.25 -16.04
CA HIS A 195 14.06 3.98 -14.81
C HIS A 195 12.59 3.79 -15.08
N LYS A 196 12.02 2.69 -14.60
CA LYS A 196 10.61 2.36 -14.82
C LYS A 196 9.86 2.35 -13.51
N ALA A 197 8.84 3.19 -13.40
CA ALA A 197 7.92 3.19 -12.29
C ALA A 197 6.88 2.06 -12.45
N ASP A 198 6.47 1.44 -11.34
CA ASP A 198 5.39 0.43 -11.35
C ASP A 198 4.04 1.11 -11.07
N PRO A 199 3.14 1.24 -12.07
CA PRO A 199 1.83 1.87 -11.88
C PRO A 199 0.99 1.22 -10.77
N SER A 200 1.22 -0.07 -10.52
CA SER A 200 0.48 -0.81 -9.50
C SER A 200 0.76 -0.30 -8.09
N ALA A 201 2.01 0.09 -7.80
CA ALA A 201 2.45 0.57 -6.50
C ALA A 201 1.81 1.92 -6.11
N TYR A 202 1.50 2.78 -7.09
CA TYR A 202 0.83 4.06 -6.82
C TYR A 202 -0.68 3.92 -6.73
N SER A 203 -1.24 3.10 -7.62
CA SER A 203 -2.67 2.85 -7.63
C SER A 203 -3.17 2.26 -6.31
N ILE A 204 -2.37 1.41 -5.65
CA ILE A 204 -2.76 0.82 -4.37
C ILE A 204 -2.76 1.84 -3.21
N ALA A 205 -1.93 2.90 -3.28
CA ALA A 205 -1.98 4.02 -2.33
C ALA A 205 -3.23 4.88 -2.51
N LEU A 206 -3.65 5.12 -3.76
CA LEU A 206 -4.92 5.77 -4.07
C LEU A 206 -6.12 4.94 -3.61
N VAL A 207 -6.09 3.62 -3.81
CA VAL A 207 -7.12 2.69 -3.31
C VAL A 207 -7.25 2.80 -1.79
N LEU A 208 -6.12 2.80 -1.07
CA LEU A 208 -6.13 2.98 0.38
C LEU A 208 -6.70 4.34 0.79
N SER A 209 -6.32 5.40 0.07
CA SER A 209 -6.82 6.76 0.26
C SER A 209 -8.34 6.83 0.09
N ALA A 210 -8.88 6.18 -0.94
CA ALA A 210 -10.32 6.08 -1.14
C ALA A 210 -11.02 5.38 0.04
N PHE A 211 -10.45 4.29 0.58
CA PHE A 211 -11.02 3.60 1.74
C PHE A 211 -10.97 4.42 3.02
N PHE A 212 -9.92 5.22 3.22
CA PHE A 212 -9.91 6.19 4.30
C PHE A 212 -11.05 7.21 4.15
N ILE A 213 -11.49 7.54 2.94
CA ILE A 213 -12.63 8.46 2.75
C ILE A 213 -13.98 7.75 2.92
N ILE A 214 -14.19 6.57 2.31
CA ILE A 214 -15.51 5.90 2.28
C ILE A 214 -15.82 5.06 3.51
N ALA A 215 -14.82 4.35 4.05
CA ALA A 215 -15.03 3.42 5.15
C ALA A 215 -15.04 4.13 6.51
N ASP A 216 -14.74 5.42 6.50
CA ASP A 216 -14.50 6.20 7.68
C ASP A 216 -15.76 6.93 8.14
N LYS A 217 -16.30 6.46 9.27
CA LYS A 217 -17.31 7.20 10.05
C LYS A 217 -16.67 8.38 10.82
N ASN A 218 -15.76 9.12 10.18
CA ASN A 218 -14.97 10.21 10.77
C ASN A 218 -14.04 9.78 11.94
N VAL A 219 -13.56 8.55 11.92
CA VAL A 219 -12.65 7.98 12.93
C VAL A 219 -11.18 8.21 12.56
N TRP A 220 -10.83 8.08 11.28
CA TRP A 220 -9.46 8.06 10.75
C TRP A 220 -9.16 9.22 9.80
N VAL A 221 -10.16 9.74 9.11
CA VAL A 221 -10.13 11.05 8.44
C VAL A 221 -10.82 12.01 9.39
N SER A 222 -10.36 13.27 9.44
CA SER A 222 -10.71 14.21 10.51
C SER A 222 -12.23 14.25 10.84
N GLN A 223 -12.60 14.58 12.09
CA GLN A 223 -14.01 14.76 12.49
C GLN A 223 -14.56 16.00 11.82
N MET A 224 -14.90 15.80 10.57
CA MET A 224 -15.55 16.77 9.74
C MET A 224 -17.04 16.63 10.00
N SER A 225 -17.51 17.14 11.14
CA SER A 225 -18.94 17.12 11.49
C SER A 225 -19.76 18.10 10.65
N GLN A 226 -19.09 19.03 9.95
CA GLN A 226 -19.73 20.06 9.13
C GLN A 226 -20.09 19.51 7.74
N GLU A 227 -21.26 19.90 7.25
CA GLU A 227 -21.81 19.42 5.99
C GLU A 227 -20.97 19.78 4.75
N TRP A 228 -20.38 20.98 4.71
CA TRP A 228 -19.51 21.39 3.61
C TRP A 228 -18.26 20.50 3.48
N LEU A 229 -17.69 20.07 4.60
CA LEU A 229 -16.54 19.16 4.60
C LEU A 229 -16.90 17.77 4.05
N ARG A 230 -18.15 17.32 4.27
CA ARG A 230 -18.65 16.08 3.65
C ARG A 230 -18.70 16.22 2.12
N LYS A 231 -19.08 17.39 1.58
CA LYS A 231 -19.00 17.65 0.13
C LYS A 231 -17.54 17.58 -0.37
N ILE A 232 -16.61 18.18 0.36
CA ILE A 232 -15.16 18.11 0.03
C ILE A 232 -14.66 16.68 0.02
N LYS A 233 -15.07 15.83 0.98
CA LYS A 233 -14.71 14.41 0.98
C LYS A 233 -15.17 13.69 -0.28
N TYR A 234 -16.40 13.95 -0.75
CA TYR A 234 -16.90 13.35 -1.98
C TYR A 234 -16.18 13.87 -3.22
N LEU A 235 -15.85 15.16 -3.27
CA LEU A 235 -15.01 15.72 -4.35
C LEU A 235 -13.63 15.09 -4.37
N LEU A 236 -13.01 14.92 -3.20
CA LEU A 236 -11.71 14.27 -3.06
C LEU A 236 -11.76 12.80 -3.47
N LEU A 237 -12.84 12.08 -3.10
CA LEU A 237 -13.06 10.71 -3.55
C LEU A 237 -13.19 10.65 -5.08
N ALA A 238 -14.00 11.54 -5.67
CA ALA A 238 -14.16 11.60 -7.11
C ALA A 238 -12.82 11.83 -7.82
N PHE A 239 -12.05 12.77 -7.30
CA PHE A 239 -10.70 13.06 -7.77
C PHE A 239 -9.76 11.85 -7.66
N ILE A 240 -9.77 11.13 -6.54
CA ILE A 240 -8.99 9.90 -6.38
C ILE A 240 -9.40 8.82 -7.38
N ILE A 241 -10.69 8.70 -7.69
CA ILE A 241 -11.18 7.73 -8.69
C ILE A 241 -10.63 8.08 -10.08
N VAL A 242 -10.73 9.35 -10.48
CA VAL A 242 -10.15 9.85 -11.74
C VAL A 242 -8.66 9.52 -11.81
N LEU A 243 -7.90 9.90 -10.77
CA LEU A 243 -6.47 9.61 -10.70
C LEU A 243 -6.18 8.10 -10.72
N THR A 244 -7.01 7.27 -10.08
CA THR A 244 -6.83 5.81 -10.09
C THR A 244 -6.92 5.26 -11.51
N ILE A 245 -7.88 5.76 -12.30
CA ILE A 245 -8.05 5.37 -13.71
C ILE A 245 -6.84 5.86 -14.53
N LEU A 246 -6.42 7.11 -14.31
CA LEU A 246 -5.25 7.70 -14.98
C LEU A 246 -3.93 6.98 -14.64
N THR A 247 -3.82 6.21 -13.56
CA THR A 247 -2.60 5.42 -13.33
C THR A 247 -2.37 4.35 -14.41
N THR A 248 -3.36 4.01 -15.24
CA THR A 248 -3.34 2.88 -16.20
C THR A 248 -3.11 1.51 -15.53
N SER A 249 -3.17 1.45 -14.19
CA SER A 249 -3.01 0.23 -13.40
C SER A 249 -4.30 -0.56 -13.36
N ARG A 250 -4.39 -1.60 -14.19
CA ARG A 250 -5.53 -2.53 -14.21
C ARG A 250 -5.78 -3.17 -12.85
N ILE A 251 -4.73 -3.62 -12.17
CA ILE A 251 -4.86 -4.22 -10.84
C ILE A 251 -5.33 -3.20 -9.81
N GLY A 252 -4.89 -1.95 -9.91
CA GLY A 252 -5.38 -0.85 -9.07
C GLY A 252 -6.87 -0.63 -9.24
N PHE A 253 -7.33 -0.55 -10.49
CA PHE A 253 -8.74 -0.42 -10.83
C PHE A 253 -9.57 -1.61 -10.31
N PHE A 254 -9.17 -2.85 -10.61
CA PHE A 254 -9.89 -4.05 -10.13
C PHE A 254 -9.88 -4.16 -8.60
N THR A 255 -8.79 -3.80 -7.95
CA THR A 255 -8.69 -3.77 -6.49
C THR A 255 -9.66 -2.74 -5.90
N PHE A 256 -9.72 -1.54 -6.48
CA PHE A 256 -10.67 -0.50 -6.07
C PHE A 256 -12.12 -0.95 -6.31
N ALA A 257 -12.45 -1.36 -7.54
CA ALA A 257 -13.80 -1.75 -7.93
C ALA A 257 -14.32 -2.94 -7.12
N GLY A 258 -13.52 -4.00 -6.99
CA GLY A 258 -13.90 -5.19 -6.22
C GLY A 258 -14.09 -4.88 -4.74
N SER A 259 -13.18 -4.11 -4.14
CA SER A 259 -13.31 -3.72 -2.73
C SER A 259 -14.45 -2.72 -2.49
N TYR A 260 -14.73 -1.85 -3.46
CA TYR A 260 -15.87 -0.95 -3.42
C TYR A 260 -17.19 -1.73 -3.50
N LEU A 261 -17.28 -2.76 -4.35
CA LEU A 261 -18.42 -3.66 -4.38
C LEU A 261 -18.61 -4.35 -3.02
N LEU A 262 -17.54 -4.84 -2.40
CA LEU A 262 -17.60 -5.37 -1.04
C LEU A 262 -18.09 -4.31 -0.04
N PHE A 263 -17.60 -3.07 -0.12
CA PHE A 263 -18.10 -1.98 0.72
C PHE A 263 -19.61 -1.76 0.57
N LEU A 264 -20.14 -1.81 -0.64
CA LEU A 264 -21.57 -1.68 -0.92
C LEU A 264 -22.37 -2.83 -0.33
N ILE A 265 -21.91 -4.08 -0.51
CA ILE A 265 -22.52 -5.28 0.08
C ILE A 265 -22.58 -5.13 1.61
N LEU A 266 -21.46 -4.74 2.24
CA LEU A 266 -21.38 -4.51 3.69
C LEU A 266 -22.19 -3.29 4.17
N SER A 267 -22.56 -2.38 3.26
CA SER A 267 -23.36 -1.19 3.56
C SER A 267 -24.86 -1.40 3.39
N ARG A 268 -25.30 -2.62 3.02
CA ARG A 268 -26.65 -2.94 2.56
C ARG A 268 -26.97 -2.11 1.32
N PHE A 269 -26.50 -2.62 0.20
CA PHE A 269 -26.63 -2.12 -1.17
C PHE A 269 -27.68 -1.00 -1.31
N ASN A 270 -27.21 0.24 -1.48
CA ASN A 270 -28.07 1.39 -1.71
C ASN A 270 -27.67 2.00 -3.06
N LEU A 271 -28.54 1.85 -4.05
CA LEU A 271 -28.31 2.35 -5.42
C LEU A 271 -27.95 3.85 -5.41
N LYS A 272 -28.54 4.64 -4.49
CA LYS A 272 -28.24 6.07 -4.33
C LYS A 272 -26.78 6.34 -3.92
N GLN A 273 -26.12 5.40 -3.22
CA GLN A 273 -24.69 5.50 -2.88
C GLN A 273 -23.78 5.05 -4.04
N MET A 274 -24.30 4.25 -4.98
CA MET A 274 -23.57 3.82 -6.16
C MET A 274 -23.58 4.85 -7.29
N LEU A 275 -24.71 5.52 -7.49
CA LEU A 275 -24.92 6.47 -8.59
C LEU A 275 -23.80 7.52 -8.70
N PRO A 276 -23.35 8.18 -7.61
CA PRO A 276 -22.25 9.15 -7.72
C PRO A 276 -20.94 8.52 -8.20
N ILE A 277 -20.66 7.27 -7.82
CA ILE A 277 -19.42 6.60 -8.23
C ILE A 277 -19.51 6.13 -9.66
N ILE A 278 -20.65 5.54 -10.07
CA ILE A 278 -20.89 5.19 -11.47
C ILE A 278 -20.76 6.44 -12.33
N LEU A 279 -21.40 7.55 -11.92
CA LEU A 279 -21.30 8.83 -12.61
C LEU A 279 -19.85 9.31 -12.69
N VAL A 280 -19.09 9.27 -11.59
CA VAL A 280 -17.67 9.68 -11.59
C VAL A 280 -16.85 8.79 -12.51
N VAL A 281 -17.05 7.46 -12.48
CA VAL A 281 -16.33 6.53 -13.35
C VAL A 281 -16.66 6.81 -14.81
N SER A 282 -17.95 6.93 -15.15
CA SER A 282 -18.41 7.27 -16.49
C SER A 282 -17.87 8.62 -16.97
N LEU A 283 -17.94 9.65 -16.13
CA LEU A 283 -17.38 10.97 -16.43
C LEU A 283 -15.86 10.93 -16.57
N SER A 284 -15.17 10.07 -15.81
CA SER A 284 -13.72 9.88 -15.95
C SER A 284 -13.39 9.28 -17.32
N PHE A 285 -14.15 8.28 -17.77
CA PHE A 285 -13.99 7.73 -19.12
C PHE A 285 -14.27 8.78 -20.19
N VAL A 286 -15.39 9.51 -20.09
CA VAL A 286 -15.72 10.59 -21.04
C VAL A 286 -14.63 11.65 -21.06
N PHE A 287 -14.15 12.09 -19.90
CA PHE A 287 -13.08 13.08 -19.79
C PHE A 287 -11.78 12.58 -20.45
N ILE A 288 -11.35 11.35 -20.14
CA ILE A 288 -10.14 10.76 -20.72
C ILE A 288 -10.27 10.65 -22.25
N SER A 289 -11.41 10.15 -22.74
CA SER A 289 -11.68 10.02 -24.18
C SER A 289 -11.73 11.35 -24.94
N ASN A 290 -11.98 12.47 -24.27
CA ASN A 290 -12.04 13.80 -24.89
C ASN A 290 -10.76 14.64 -24.64
N THR A 291 -9.69 14.03 -24.13
CA THR A 291 -8.40 14.70 -23.90
C THR A 291 -7.30 14.06 -24.74
N GLY A 292 -6.12 14.68 -24.79
CA GLY A 292 -4.93 14.08 -25.41
C GLY A 292 -4.52 12.72 -24.83
N TYR A 293 -5.15 12.28 -23.72
CA TYR A 293 -4.96 10.95 -23.16
C TYR A 293 -5.79 9.85 -23.85
N SER A 294 -6.63 10.19 -24.84
CA SER A 294 -7.47 9.23 -25.56
C SER A 294 -6.65 8.14 -26.26
N ASP A 295 -5.64 8.53 -27.03
CA ASP A 295 -4.81 7.57 -27.80
C ASP A 295 -4.09 6.57 -26.90
N ILE A 296 -3.65 7.03 -25.72
CA ILE A 296 -3.01 6.20 -24.71
C ILE A 296 -4.02 5.25 -24.09
N ALA A 297 -5.18 5.76 -23.72
CA ALA A 297 -6.26 4.95 -23.18
C ALA A 297 -6.71 3.88 -24.19
N GLU A 298 -6.86 4.26 -25.46
CA GLU A 298 -7.18 3.36 -26.56
C GLU A 298 -6.10 2.30 -26.77
N HIS A 299 -4.82 2.68 -26.82
CA HIS A 299 -3.71 1.73 -26.92
C HIS A 299 -3.77 0.67 -25.81
N TRP A 300 -3.97 1.08 -24.55
CA TRP A 300 -4.03 0.16 -23.42
C TRP A 300 -5.33 -0.64 -23.36
N PHE A 301 -6.44 -0.06 -23.81
CA PHE A 301 -7.71 -0.75 -23.96
C PHE A 301 -7.61 -1.85 -25.01
N ASN A 302 -7.13 -1.52 -26.22
CA ASN A 302 -6.91 -2.45 -27.31
C ASN A 302 -5.91 -3.53 -26.90
N LYS A 303 -4.84 -3.19 -26.17
CA LYS A 303 -3.92 -4.20 -25.62
C LYS A 303 -4.58 -5.18 -24.64
N THR A 304 -5.64 -4.76 -23.95
CA THR A 304 -6.32 -5.58 -22.93
C THR A 304 -7.49 -6.37 -23.49
N PHE A 305 -8.25 -5.81 -24.42
CA PHE A 305 -9.50 -6.36 -24.92
C PHE A 305 -9.47 -6.79 -26.39
N ASN A 306 -8.42 -6.45 -27.17
CA ASN A 306 -8.29 -7.00 -28.51
C ASN A 306 -7.95 -8.50 -28.41
N ASN A 307 -8.93 -9.32 -28.78
CA ASN A 307 -8.87 -10.78 -28.71
C ASN A 307 -7.80 -11.39 -29.60
N GLU A 308 -7.34 -10.69 -30.64
CA GLU A 308 -6.35 -11.18 -31.60
C GLU A 308 -4.98 -11.49 -30.96
N ARG A 309 -4.66 -10.86 -29.81
CA ARG A 309 -3.36 -11.03 -29.14
C ARG A 309 -3.37 -12.07 -28.01
N GLY A 310 -4.53 -12.67 -27.73
CA GLY A 310 -4.70 -13.69 -26.68
C GLY A 310 -4.55 -13.22 -25.22
N ILE A 311 -4.88 -14.11 -24.28
CA ILE A 311 -4.91 -13.81 -22.83
C ILE A 311 -3.52 -13.45 -22.26
N SER A 312 -2.44 -13.97 -22.86
CA SER A 312 -1.06 -13.65 -22.45
C SER A 312 -0.74 -12.17 -22.66
N ALA A 313 -0.96 -11.66 -23.88
CA ALA A 313 -0.72 -10.26 -24.20
C ALA A 313 -1.63 -9.35 -23.35
N ALA A 314 -2.89 -9.74 -23.18
CA ALA A 314 -3.85 -9.06 -22.34
C ALA A 314 -3.39 -8.96 -20.87
N THR A 315 -2.68 -9.95 -20.34
CA THR A 315 -2.19 -9.91 -18.94
C THR A 315 -0.77 -9.43 -18.78
N THR A 316 -0.08 -9.13 -19.89
CA THR A 316 1.37 -8.87 -19.93
C THR A 316 2.14 -10.05 -19.34
N GLY A 317 1.76 -11.26 -19.76
CA GLY A 317 2.44 -12.49 -19.37
C GLY A 317 2.08 -13.05 -17.99
N ARG A 318 1.25 -12.36 -17.20
CA ARG A 318 0.87 -12.87 -15.86
C ARG A 318 0.03 -14.14 -15.94
N ALA A 319 -0.84 -14.29 -16.94
CA ALA A 319 -1.58 -15.53 -17.15
C ALA A 319 -0.64 -16.70 -17.48
N ASP A 320 0.43 -16.43 -18.22
CA ASP A 320 1.44 -17.44 -18.55
C ASP A 320 2.23 -17.87 -17.31
N GLN A 321 2.48 -16.97 -16.37
CA GLN A 321 3.06 -17.36 -15.07
C GLN A 321 2.16 -18.32 -14.27
N TRP A 322 0.84 -18.14 -14.35
CA TRP A 322 -0.11 -19.09 -13.76
C TRP A 322 -0.16 -20.43 -14.51
N LYS A 323 -0.03 -20.42 -15.84
CA LYS A 323 0.09 -21.66 -16.63
C LYS A 323 1.38 -22.42 -16.29
N MET A 324 2.51 -21.72 -16.21
CA MET A 324 3.80 -22.27 -15.77
C MET A 324 3.68 -22.91 -14.38
N ALA A 325 3.01 -22.23 -13.44
CA ALA A 325 2.73 -22.78 -12.12
C ALA A 325 1.88 -24.06 -12.21
N GLY A 326 0.84 -24.09 -13.04
CA GLY A 326 0.04 -25.29 -13.27
C GLY A 326 0.87 -26.47 -13.78
N VAL A 327 1.74 -26.23 -14.77
CA VAL A 327 2.64 -27.27 -15.29
C VAL A 327 3.61 -27.75 -14.22
N TYR A 328 4.20 -26.86 -13.43
CA TYR A 328 5.07 -27.23 -12.30
C TYR A 328 4.36 -28.14 -11.30
N LEU A 329 3.13 -27.80 -10.90
CA LEU A 329 2.37 -28.60 -9.92
C LEU A 329 2.05 -30.02 -10.40
N VAL A 330 1.98 -30.24 -11.72
CA VAL A 330 1.62 -31.53 -12.31
C VAL A 330 2.87 -32.33 -12.74
N SER A 331 3.94 -31.66 -13.16
CA SER A 331 5.11 -32.31 -13.76
C SER A 331 6.25 -32.60 -12.78
N GLU A 332 6.30 -31.92 -11.63
CA GLU A 332 7.38 -32.12 -10.66
C GLU A 332 7.06 -33.19 -9.62
N PRO A 333 8.10 -33.86 -9.07
CA PRO A 333 7.93 -34.75 -7.94
C PRO A 333 7.21 -34.06 -6.77
N ILE A 334 6.34 -34.80 -6.08
CA ILE A 334 5.52 -34.25 -4.98
C ILE A 334 6.36 -33.57 -3.89
N GLY A 335 7.58 -34.08 -3.61
CA GLY A 335 8.50 -33.45 -2.66
C GLY A 335 8.89 -32.03 -3.05
N ASN A 336 9.17 -31.79 -4.34
CA ASN A 336 9.47 -30.46 -4.87
C ASN A 336 8.25 -29.55 -4.81
N VAL A 337 7.07 -30.06 -5.13
CA VAL A 337 5.81 -29.28 -5.06
C VAL A 337 5.48 -28.89 -3.62
N LEU A 338 5.67 -29.80 -2.67
CA LEU A 338 5.38 -29.54 -1.25
C LEU A 338 6.39 -28.57 -0.63
N GLY A 339 7.68 -28.72 -0.95
CA GLY A 339 8.78 -27.91 -0.40
C GLY A 339 9.09 -26.63 -1.18
N GLY A 340 8.58 -26.51 -2.40
CA GLY A 340 8.82 -25.38 -3.29
C GLY A 340 10.14 -25.49 -4.05
N PHE A 341 10.28 -24.60 -5.02
CA PHE A 341 11.46 -24.45 -5.88
C PHE A 341 12.64 -23.80 -5.14
N GLY A 342 12.34 -23.03 -4.08
CA GLY A 342 13.29 -22.35 -3.22
C GLY A 342 13.20 -20.82 -3.29
N PRO A 343 13.57 -20.13 -2.20
CA PRO A 343 13.43 -18.68 -2.02
C PRO A 343 14.20 -17.88 -3.07
N GLY A 344 13.55 -16.89 -3.69
CA GLY A 344 14.19 -15.99 -4.66
C GLY A 344 14.66 -16.65 -5.96
N LYS A 345 14.24 -17.90 -6.21
CA LYS A 345 14.53 -18.67 -7.44
C LYS A 345 13.45 -18.52 -8.51
N GLY A 346 12.45 -17.64 -8.32
CA GLY A 346 11.42 -17.32 -9.33
C GLY A 346 11.95 -17.08 -10.76
N PRO A 347 13.07 -16.36 -10.96
CA PRO A 347 13.66 -16.20 -12.30
C PRO A 347 14.14 -17.51 -12.94
N ILE A 348 14.74 -18.40 -12.15
CA ILE A 348 15.21 -19.72 -12.62
C ILE A 348 14.00 -20.60 -12.95
N PHE A 349 12.97 -20.55 -12.11
CA PHE A 349 11.70 -21.21 -12.37
C PHE A 349 11.12 -20.78 -13.73
N SER A 350 11.01 -19.48 -13.99
CA SER A 350 10.48 -18.99 -15.27
C SER A 350 11.32 -19.44 -16.46
N GLN A 351 12.66 -19.50 -16.33
CA GLN A 351 13.53 -19.98 -17.39
C GLN A 351 13.27 -21.46 -17.74
N ILE A 352 13.08 -22.32 -16.73
CA ILE A 352 12.87 -23.77 -16.93
C ILE A 352 11.46 -24.06 -17.46
N TYR A 353 10.45 -23.37 -16.95
CA TYR A 353 9.05 -23.68 -17.27
C TYR A 353 8.49 -22.95 -18.47
N SER A 354 9.10 -21.83 -18.87
CA SER A 354 8.71 -21.13 -20.11
C SER A 354 8.99 -21.98 -21.35
N THR A 355 10.10 -22.74 -21.37
CA THR A 355 10.48 -23.58 -22.51
C THR A 355 9.68 -24.88 -22.60
N ARG A 356 9.04 -25.32 -21.50
CA ARG A 356 8.19 -26.51 -21.46
C ARG A 356 6.78 -26.29 -22.00
N ILE A 357 6.39 -25.03 -22.24
CA ILE A 357 5.06 -24.69 -22.72
C ILE A 357 5.19 -24.06 -24.10
N ASN A 358 4.91 -24.85 -25.15
CA ASN A 358 4.97 -24.43 -26.56
C ASN A 358 4.13 -23.18 -26.86
N ALA A 359 3.19 -22.79 -25.99
CA ALA A 359 2.33 -21.62 -26.13
C ALA A 359 2.87 -20.33 -25.45
N ILE A 360 4.08 -20.32 -24.89
CA ILE A 360 4.68 -19.14 -24.19
C ILE A 360 5.99 -18.72 -24.88
N GLU A 361 5.94 -18.42 -26.18
CA GLU A 361 7.12 -17.95 -26.92
C GLU A 361 7.68 -16.65 -26.35
N SER A 362 6.82 -15.76 -25.84
CA SER A 362 7.23 -14.44 -25.32
C SER A 362 8.07 -14.48 -24.04
N MET A 363 8.14 -15.62 -23.34
CA MET A 363 8.96 -15.79 -22.13
C MET A 363 10.03 -16.87 -22.25
N ALA A 364 10.10 -17.57 -23.39
CA ALA A 364 10.97 -18.72 -23.57
C ALA A 364 12.44 -18.35 -23.28
N GLY A 365 13.04 -19.05 -22.30
CA GLY A 365 14.44 -18.87 -21.93
C GLY A 365 14.75 -17.61 -21.09
N GLY A 366 13.74 -16.77 -20.79
CA GLY A 366 13.93 -15.54 -20.02
C GLY A 366 13.80 -15.74 -18.51
N SER A 367 14.63 -15.04 -17.74
CA SER A 367 14.66 -15.08 -16.27
C SER A 367 13.70 -14.05 -15.66
N TYR A 368 12.39 -14.30 -15.78
CA TYR A 368 11.36 -13.39 -15.28
C TYR A 368 11.06 -13.57 -13.79
N GLN A 369 10.91 -12.47 -13.06
CA GLN A 369 10.41 -12.53 -11.69
C GLN A 369 8.91 -12.91 -11.66
N LEU A 370 8.51 -13.73 -10.68
CA LEU A 370 7.12 -14.04 -10.42
C LEU A 370 6.41 -12.79 -9.89
N HIS A 371 5.42 -12.34 -10.64
CA HIS A 371 4.77 -11.05 -10.36
C HIS A 371 3.71 -11.15 -9.28
N SER A 372 3.14 -12.32 -8.97
CA SER A 372 2.07 -12.49 -7.99
C SER A 372 2.61 -13.00 -6.65
N LEU A 373 2.16 -12.47 -5.51
CA LEU A 373 2.56 -13.02 -4.21
C LEU A 373 2.08 -14.47 -4.05
N TYR A 374 0.90 -14.81 -4.57
CA TYR A 374 0.42 -16.19 -4.53
C TYR A 374 1.37 -17.13 -5.26
N LEU A 375 1.86 -16.74 -6.43
CA LEU A 375 2.85 -17.50 -7.18
C LEU A 375 4.18 -17.55 -6.45
N ASN A 376 4.65 -16.44 -5.89
CA ASN A 376 5.88 -16.42 -5.09
C ASN A 376 5.78 -17.42 -3.93
N VAL A 377 4.69 -17.39 -3.15
CA VAL A 377 4.50 -18.33 -2.03
C VAL A 377 4.37 -19.78 -2.53
N LEU A 378 3.51 -20.03 -3.51
CA LEU A 378 3.24 -21.38 -4.00
C LEU A 378 4.46 -22.03 -4.66
N ILE A 379 5.19 -21.27 -5.47
CA ILE A 379 6.31 -21.80 -6.25
C ILE A 379 7.61 -21.73 -5.46
N GLU A 380 7.93 -20.61 -4.81
CA GLU A 380 9.22 -20.50 -4.10
C GLU A 380 9.20 -21.21 -2.74
N PHE A 381 8.05 -21.29 -2.06
CA PHE A 381 7.93 -21.90 -0.72
C PHE A 381 7.13 -23.21 -0.71
N GLY A 382 6.51 -23.57 -1.82
CA GLY A 382 5.77 -24.81 -1.96
C GLY A 382 4.34 -24.75 -1.43
N LEU A 383 3.63 -25.86 -1.66
CA LEU A 383 2.22 -25.98 -1.34
C LEU A 383 1.94 -25.88 0.16
N ILE A 384 2.83 -26.39 1.02
CA ILE A 384 2.64 -26.34 2.48
C ILE A 384 2.58 -24.88 2.96
N ALA A 385 3.56 -24.07 2.55
CA ALA A 385 3.61 -22.65 2.89
C ALA A 385 2.42 -21.89 2.30
N PHE A 386 2.00 -22.24 1.08
CA PHE A 386 0.81 -21.66 0.45
C PHE A 386 -0.47 -21.96 1.24
N VAL A 387 -0.66 -23.19 1.70
CA VAL A 387 -1.79 -23.56 2.57
C VAL A 387 -1.75 -22.79 3.89
N CYS A 388 -0.58 -22.69 4.54
CA CYS A 388 -0.43 -21.88 5.75
C CYS A 388 -0.76 -20.40 5.50
N PHE A 389 -0.37 -19.85 4.36
CA PHE A 389 -0.69 -18.49 3.94
C PHE A 389 -2.20 -18.29 3.73
N LEU A 390 -2.88 -19.23 3.06
CA LEU A 390 -4.33 -19.19 2.89
C LEU A 390 -5.06 -19.28 4.25
N ILE A 391 -4.64 -20.19 5.13
CA ILE A 391 -5.18 -20.30 6.49
C ILE A 391 -4.99 -18.97 7.25
N PHE A 392 -3.82 -18.33 7.13
CA PHE A 392 -3.58 -17.02 7.72
C PHE A 392 -4.57 -15.96 7.19
N LEU A 393 -4.76 -15.86 5.87
CA LEU A 393 -5.70 -14.93 5.25
C LEU A 393 -7.14 -15.18 5.71
N ILE A 394 -7.59 -16.44 5.73
CA ILE A 394 -8.93 -16.84 6.21
C ILE A 394 -9.10 -16.43 7.67
N ARG A 395 -8.14 -16.75 8.55
CA ARG A 395 -8.20 -16.36 9.96
C ARG A 395 -8.26 -14.85 10.14
N ARG A 396 -7.57 -14.08 9.30
CA ARG A 396 -7.64 -12.61 9.32
C ARG A 396 -8.96 -12.09 8.78
N PHE A 397 -9.54 -12.73 7.77
CA PHE A 397 -10.87 -12.42 7.27
C PHE A 397 -11.91 -12.60 8.37
N MET A 398 -11.91 -13.74 9.06
CA MET A 398 -12.82 -14.00 10.17
C MET A 398 -12.71 -12.94 11.28
N LYS A 399 -11.49 -12.51 11.62
CA LYS A 399 -11.27 -11.43 12.61
C LYS A 399 -11.75 -10.07 12.12
N ALA A 400 -11.48 -9.72 10.86
CA ALA A 400 -11.92 -8.47 10.27
C ALA A 400 -13.46 -8.42 10.15
N TYR A 401 -14.08 -9.55 9.78
CA TYR A 401 -15.53 -9.72 9.77
C TYR A 401 -16.13 -9.58 11.17
N LEU A 402 -15.49 -10.16 12.20
CA LEU A 402 -15.92 -9.98 13.60
C LEU A 402 -15.87 -8.51 14.04
N ILE A 403 -14.83 -7.76 13.65
CA ILE A 403 -14.73 -6.32 13.91
C ILE A 403 -15.87 -5.57 13.20
N PHE A 404 -16.17 -5.95 11.96
CA PHE A 404 -17.28 -5.39 11.21
C PHE A 404 -18.62 -5.67 11.91
N THR A 405 -18.94 -6.92 12.25
CA THR A 405 -20.24 -7.26 12.85
C THR A 405 -20.41 -6.68 14.26
N LYS A 406 -19.35 -6.70 15.10
CA LYS A 406 -19.44 -6.21 16.49
C LYS A 406 -19.34 -4.70 16.62
N LEU A 407 -18.57 -4.03 15.76
CA LEU A 407 -18.24 -2.61 15.91
C LEU A 407 -18.71 -1.74 14.73
N ASN A 408 -19.19 -2.35 13.65
CA ASN A 408 -19.57 -1.68 12.40
C ASN A 408 -18.43 -0.81 11.84
N PHE A 409 -17.21 -1.36 11.89
CA PHE A 409 -15.98 -0.81 11.29
C PHE A 409 -15.61 -1.64 10.05
N LYS A 410 -15.66 -1.01 8.88
CA LYS A 410 -15.45 -1.68 7.58
C LYS A 410 -14.00 -1.66 7.11
N LEU A 411 -13.19 -0.72 7.59
CA LEU A 411 -11.82 -0.51 7.07
C LEU A 411 -10.93 -1.77 7.11
N PRO A 412 -10.87 -2.57 8.18
CA PRO A 412 -10.02 -3.77 8.21
C PRO A 412 -10.39 -4.83 7.17
N ILE A 413 -11.69 -5.07 6.95
CA ILE A 413 -12.15 -6.07 5.97
C ILE A 413 -11.94 -5.59 4.54
N LEU A 414 -12.12 -4.29 4.27
CA LEU A 414 -11.80 -3.70 2.97
C LEU A 414 -10.30 -3.72 2.67
N ALA A 415 -9.47 -3.39 3.65
CA ALA A 415 -8.02 -3.46 3.50
C ALA A 415 -7.55 -4.90 3.23
N LEU A 416 -8.12 -5.89 3.92
CA LEU A 416 -7.80 -7.30 3.66
C LEU A 416 -8.20 -7.70 2.24
N PHE A 417 -9.44 -7.42 1.84
CA PHE A 417 -9.95 -7.82 0.54
C PHE A 417 -9.20 -7.15 -0.60
N ALA A 418 -8.89 -5.86 -0.45
CA ALA A 418 -8.05 -5.13 -1.39
C ALA A 418 -6.64 -5.71 -1.48
N TYR A 419 -6.03 -6.06 -0.34
CA TYR A 419 -4.73 -6.72 -0.34
C TYR A 419 -4.79 -8.07 -1.08
N VAL A 420 -5.79 -8.91 -0.78
CA VAL A 420 -6.03 -10.22 -1.43
C VAL A 420 -6.17 -10.10 -2.95
N LEU A 421 -6.92 -9.10 -3.43
CA LEU A 421 -7.03 -8.82 -4.87
C LEU A 421 -5.70 -8.32 -5.44
N TYR A 422 -5.06 -7.35 -4.78
CA TYR A 422 -3.81 -6.75 -5.25
C TYR A 422 -2.69 -7.78 -5.42
N ILE A 423 -2.53 -8.67 -4.44
CA ILE A 423 -1.47 -9.68 -4.45
C ILE A 423 -1.70 -10.82 -5.46
N SER A 424 -2.88 -10.88 -6.09
CA SER A 424 -3.13 -11.84 -7.17
C SER A 424 -2.31 -11.59 -8.43
N SER A 425 -1.92 -10.32 -8.64
CA SER A 425 -1.27 -9.84 -9.86
C SER A 425 0.06 -9.11 -9.59
N THR A 426 0.36 -8.85 -8.31
CA THR A 426 1.53 -8.10 -7.86
C THR A 426 2.21 -8.80 -6.68
N SER A 427 3.49 -8.49 -6.45
CA SER A 427 4.27 -9.11 -5.38
C SER A 427 3.72 -8.80 -3.99
N GLY A 428 2.89 -7.76 -3.83
CA GLY A 428 2.29 -7.43 -2.53
C GLY A 428 3.30 -6.98 -1.48
N LEU A 429 4.51 -6.56 -1.89
CA LEU A 429 5.61 -6.15 -1.02
C LEU A 429 5.93 -4.65 -1.19
N GLY A 430 6.58 -4.08 -0.17
CA GLY A 430 6.86 -2.66 0.00
C GLY A 430 6.09 -1.98 1.14
N VAL A 431 6.25 -0.66 1.22
CA VAL A 431 5.75 0.20 2.33
C VAL A 431 4.22 0.26 2.37
N VAL A 432 3.58 0.61 1.24
CA VAL A 432 2.12 0.74 1.16
C VAL A 432 1.41 -0.61 1.40
N PRO A 433 1.84 -1.73 0.79
CA PRO A 433 1.34 -3.05 1.17
C PRO A 433 1.48 -3.36 2.67
N GLY A 434 2.59 -2.97 3.30
CA GLY A 434 2.77 -3.06 4.76
C GLY A 434 1.70 -2.31 5.56
N MET A 435 1.20 -1.16 5.06
CA MET A 435 0.09 -0.43 5.66
C MET A 435 -1.22 -1.21 5.60
N PHE A 436 -1.53 -1.86 4.48
CA PHE A 436 -2.72 -2.73 4.35
C PHE A 436 -2.67 -3.86 5.36
N ILE A 437 -1.52 -4.53 5.48
CA ILE A 437 -1.31 -5.61 6.46
C ILE A 437 -1.50 -5.09 7.88
N ALA A 438 -0.90 -3.94 8.23
CA ALA A 438 -1.09 -3.34 9.55
C ALA A 438 -2.57 -3.05 9.87
N ILE A 439 -3.33 -2.56 8.89
CA ILE A 439 -4.76 -2.24 9.05
C ILE A 439 -5.60 -3.50 9.22
N PHE A 440 -5.42 -4.53 8.39
CA PHE A 440 -6.22 -5.75 8.54
C PHE A 440 -5.79 -6.60 9.74
N LEU A 441 -4.62 -6.36 10.33
CA LEU A 441 -4.15 -6.99 11.56
C LEU A 441 -4.71 -6.36 12.85
N LEU A 442 -5.45 -5.26 12.76
CA LEU A 442 -6.16 -4.68 13.90
C LEU A 442 -7.08 -5.72 14.59
N ASN A 443 -7.23 -5.58 15.91
CA ASN A 443 -8.06 -6.44 16.76
C ASN A 443 -9.17 -5.62 17.42
N VAL A 444 -10.21 -6.31 17.94
CA VAL A 444 -11.35 -5.67 18.62
C VAL A 444 -10.91 -4.79 19.79
N ASP A 445 -9.89 -5.22 20.54
CA ASP A 445 -9.38 -4.49 21.71
C ASP A 445 -8.72 -3.16 21.34
N ASP A 446 -8.18 -3.07 20.12
CA ASP A 446 -7.67 -1.81 19.56
C ASP A 446 -8.78 -0.76 19.40
N PHE A 447 -10.05 -1.18 19.34
CA PHE A 447 -11.19 -0.28 19.21
C PHE A 447 -11.97 -0.09 20.53
N LYS A 448 -11.95 -1.07 21.45
CA LYS A 448 -12.62 -0.94 22.76
C LYS A 448 -12.02 0.18 23.62
N ARG A 449 -10.69 0.29 23.68
CA ARG A 449 -10.01 1.43 24.34
C ARG A 449 -10.44 2.79 23.75
N LYS A 450 -10.87 2.83 22.47
CA LYS A 450 -11.23 4.05 21.74
C LYS A 450 -12.67 4.53 21.99
N LYS A 451 -13.63 3.61 22.20
CA LYS A 451 -15.02 3.99 22.56
C LYS A 451 -15.11 4.66 23.94
N GLN A 452 -14.26 4.25 24.89
CA GLN A 452 -14.23 4.87 26.23
C GLN A 452 -13.72 6.33 26.19
N VAL A 453 -12.64 6.61 25.44
CA VAL A 453 -12.10 7.98 25.32
C VAL A 453 -13.11 8.95 24.66
N ILE A 454 -13.85 8.48 23.64
CA ILE A 454 -14.88 9.31 22.96
C ILE A 454 -16.10 9.56 23.86
N ARG A 455 -16.52 8.57 24.66
CA ARG A 455 -17.63 8.74 25.61
C ARG A 455 -17.28 9.70 26.75
N ILE A 456 -16.07 9.62 27.30
CA ILE A 456 -15.60 10.50 28.39
C ILE A 456 -15.48 11.96 27.90
N GLY A 457 -15.03 12.17 26.65
CA GLY A 457 -14.96 13.50 26.05
C GLY A 457 -16.33 14.17 25.86
N LYS A 458 -17.35 13.42 25.43
CA LYS A 458 -18.74 13.93 25.31
C LYS A 458 -19.40 14.21 26.67
N SER A 459 -19.12 13.39 27.68
CA SER A 459 -19.64 13.62 29.04
C SER A 459 -19.12 14.92 29.65
N LYS A 460 -17.83 15.24 29.47
CA LYS A 460 -17.23 16.49 29.97
C LYS A 460 -17.67 17.74 29.19
N SER A 461 -17.98 17.63 27.89
CA SER A 461 -18.47 18.79 27.12
C SER A 461 -19.93 19.12 27.44
N VAL A 462 -20.74 18.14 27.86
CA VAL A 462 -22.12 18.38 28.28
C VAL A 462 -22.18 18.97 29.70
N SER A 463 -21.23 18.66 30.58
CA SER A 463 -21.17 19.25 31.93
C SER A 463 -20.59 20.67 31.97
N GLN A 464 -19.89 21.13 30.93
CA GLN A 464 -19.30 22.48 30.87
C GLN A 464 -20.19 23.54 30.21
N ASN A 465 -21.35 23.17 29.65
CA ASN A 465 -22.34 24.09 29.08
C ASN A 465 -23.56 24.31 30.02
N LYS A 466 -23.38 24.07 31.33
CA LYS A 466 -24.44 24.21 32.34
C LYS A 466 -24.16 25.26 33.42
N TYR A 467 -23.20 26.16 33.19
CA TYR A 467 -22.95 27.31 34.05
C TYR A 467 -22.84 28.58 33.21
#